data_AF-A0A938SRL0-F1
#
_entry.id   AF-A0A938SRL0-F1
#
_cell.length_a   1.000
_cell.length_b   1.000
_cell.length_c   1.000
_cell.angle_alpha   90.00
_cell.angle_beta   90.00
_cell.angle_gamma   90.00
#
_symmetry.space_group_name_H-M   'P 1'
#
loop_
_entity.id
_entity.type
_entity.pdbx_description
1 polymer ?
#
loop_
_entity_poly.entity_id
_entity_poly.type
_entity_poly.pdbx_seq_one_letter_code
_entity_poly.pdbx_strand_id
1 'polypeptide(L)'
;MEPFHADQSRLQSSGGVAQEGEEGETGSPGMRLSADLLHVPRRTQRTVEPHAMRRISRILSACTLCLLTGPVLLAAEPLLEKMNLFTEGTDGFRLYRIPGIVVTAKGTVLAYCEARKFTVADRGEIEIHLRRSTDGGRTWSPAKQVAHLGPRLPRNPHMPELKKKKDMGGPDEQTVNNPVAIAARDGTVHLLYCVEYMRAFHIRSDDDGVTWSAPAEITSAFEQYRSELDWQVIATGPGHAVELGSGRLVAPFWMATYERTPQLKNAVGIVYSDDGGKTWRRGDIAIRGAGEPNIVEVPEGGVLVTARNGDPRNRRVAVHSRDGATGWSKPEFIQDLLEPGCMAGIVSHPGTAVRPRPF
;
A
#
# COMPACT_ATOMS: atom_id res chain seq x y z
N MET A 1 -52.09 -22.74 -6.30
CA MET A 1 -51.50 -21.55 -6.94
C MET A 1 -50.02 -21.85 -7.08
N GLU A 2 -49.57 -22.05 -8.31
CA GLU A 2 -48.26 -22.63 -8.69
C GLU A 2 -47.03 -21.86 -8.18
N PRO A 3 -45.85 -22.52 -8.08
CA PRO A 3 -44.56 -21.85 -8.02
C PRO A 3 -43.92 -21.73 -9.42
N PHE A 4 -43.46 -20.52 -9.74
CA PHE A 4 -42.67 -20.24 -10.95
C PHE A 4 -41.24 -20.79 -10.80
N HIS A 5 -40.89 -21.74 -11.67
CA HIS A 5 -39.51 -22.07 -12.02
C HIS A 5 -39.01 -21.12 -13.11
N ALA A 6 -37.78 -20.60 -12.97
CA ALA A 6 -37.06 -19.98 -14.08
C ALA A 6 -35.79 -20.80 -14.36
N ASP A 7 -35.80 -21.40 -15.54
CA ASP A 7 -34.80 -22.26 -16.14
C ASP A 7 -33.65 -21.43 -16.75
N GLN A 8 -32.42 -21.92 -16.59
CA GLN A 8 -31.23 -21.39 -17.25
C GLN A 8 -30.93 -22.26 -18.46
N SER A 9 -30.96 -21.68 -19.67
CA SER A 9 -30.43 -22.35 -20.85
C SER A 9 -29.41 -21.50 -21.61
N ARG A 10 -28.26 -22.15 -21.81
CA ARG A 10 -27.39 -22.21 -22.99
C ARG A 10 -26.94 -20.92 -23.68
N LEU A 11 -25.62 -20.79 -23.77
CA LEU A 11 -24.93 -20.50 -25.04
C LEU A 11 -23.61 -21.30 -25.08
N GLN A 12 -23.57 -22.26 -26.00
CA GLN A 12 -22.36 -22.92 -26.50
C GLN A 12 -22.00 -22.30 -27.86
N SER A 13 -20.71 -22.05 -28.09
CA SER A 13 -20.06 -22.04 -29.41
C SER A 13 -18.61 -22.49 -29.17
N SER A 14 -18.16 -23.67 -29.63
CA SER A 14 -17.60 -23.98 -30.97
C SER A 14 -16.59 -22.92 -31.44
N GLY A 15 -15.36 -23.21 -31.85
CA GLY A 15 -14.58 -24.42 -32.06
C GLY A 15 -13.14 -23.96 -32.36
N GLY A 16 -12.14 -24.81 -32.21
CA GLY A 16 -11.42 -25.30 -33.39
C GLY A 16 -9.94 -25.46 -33.05
N VAL A 17 -9.50 -26.71 -33.05
CA VAL A 17 -8.10 -27.14 -32.95
C VAL A 17 -7.56 -27.24 -34.36
N ALA A 18 -6.37 -26.70 -34.61
CA ALA A 18 -5.56 -27.03 -35.78
C ALA A 18 -4.12 -27.26 -35.34
N GLN A 19 -3.70 -28.53 -35.44
CA GLN A 19 -2.32 -28.99 -35.44
C GLN A 19 -1.83 -29.05 -36.89
N GLU A 20 -0.68 -28.43 -37.16
CA GLU A 20 0.27 -28.72 -38.24
C GLU A 20 1.63 -28.35 -37.66
N GLY A 21 2.77 -29.00 -37.84
CA GLY A 21 3.20 -30.17 -38.60
C GLY A 21 4.74 -30.14 -38.50
N GLU A 22 5.36 -31.25 -38.10
CA GLU A 22 6.81 -31.42 -38.01
C GLU A 22 7.40 -31.80 -39.38
N GLU A 23 8.42 -31.07 -39.82
CA GLU A 23 9.51 -31.50 -40.74
C GLU A 23 10.72 -30.59 -40.39
N GLY A 24 12.00 -30.95 -40.36
CA GLY A 24 12.79 -32.12 -40.70
C GLY A 24 14.26 -31.63 -40.73
N GLU A 25 15.18 -32.37 -40.12
CA GLU A 25 16.61 -32.05 -40.00
C GLU A 25 17.37 -32.10 -41.35
N THR A 26 18.49 -31.35 -41.48
CA THR A 26 19.81 -31.84 -41.98
C THR A 26 20.92 -30.76 -41.89
N GLY A 27 22.15 -31.19 -41.52
CA GLY A 27 23.37 -30.38 -41.23
C GLY A 27 24.03 -29.69 -42.44
N SER A 28 25.23 -29.06 -42.40
CA SER A 28 26.44 -29.15 -41.56
C SER A 28 27.38 -27.93 -41.87
N PRO A 29 28.62 -27.78 -41.29
CA PRO A 29 29.21 -26.49 -40.87
C PRO A 29 30.46 -25.96 -41.64
N GLY A 30 30.93 -24.76 -41.25
CA GLY A 30 32.30 -24.21 -41.47
C GLY A 30 32.30 -22.73 -41.93
N MET A 31 33.28 -21.84 -41.69
CA MET A 31 34.55 -21.84 -40.95
C MET A 31 35.12 -20.39 -40.94
N ARG A 32 35.65 -19.94 -39.79
CA ARG A 32 36.78 -19.01 -39.46
C ARG A 32 36.98 -17.59 -40.06
N LEU A 33 37.31 -16.71 -39.10
CA LEU A 33 38.07 -15.44 -39.09
C LEU A 33 39.34 -15.37 -39.96
N SER A 34 39.66 -14.16 -40.45
CA SER A 34 40.95 -13.46 -40.19
C SER A 34 41.02 -12.06 -40.82
N ALA A 35 41.58 -11.11 -40.08
CA ALA A 35 42.02 -9.79 -40.52
C ALA A 35 43.41 -9.86 -41.18
N ASP A 36 43.79 -8.86 -41.99
CA ASP A 36 45.09 -8.18 -41.83
C ASP A 36 45.27 -6.96 -42.74
N LEU A 37 45.96 -5.96 -42.18
CA LEU A 37 46.48 -4.73 -42.78
C LEU A 37 47.63 -5.01 -43.75
N LEU A 38 47.83 -4.12 -44.72
CA LEU A 38 49.14 -3.88 -45.32
C LEU A 38 49.49 -2.38 -45.41
N HIS A 39 50.70 -2.14 -44.90
CA HIS A 39 51.54 -0.94 -44.89
C HIS A 39 52.11 -0.68 -46.32
N VAL A 40 52.73 0.45 -46.71
CA VAL A 40 54.17 0.87 -46.64
C VAL A 40 54.33 2.11 -47.63
N PRO A 41 55.50 2.78 -47.89
CA PRO A 41 55.92 4.04 -47.26
C PRO A 41 56.65 5.10 -48.18
N ARG A 42 57.31 6.12 -47.54
CA ARG A 42 58.51 6.94 -47.95
C ARG A 42 58.34 7.90 -49.15
N ARG A 43 59.01 9.06 -49.31
CA ARG A 43 60.26 9.65 -48.78
C ARG A 43 60.27 11.19 -49.05
N THR A 44 61.25 11.86 -48.43
CA THR A 44 61.63 13.28 -48.28
C THR A 44 62.11 14.08 -49.52
N GLN A 45 61.95 15.42 -49.51
CA GLN A 45 62.92 16.52 -49.87
C GLN A 45 62.24 17.92 -49.73
N ARG A 46 62.65 18.84 -48.83
CA ARG A 46 63.55 20.04 -48.99
C ARG A 46 63.29 20.84 -50.29
N THR A 47 63.08 22.17 -50.35
CA THR A 47 63.72 23.32 -49.65
C THR A 47 63.06 24.67 -50.00
N VAL A 48 63.09 25.61 -49.02
CA VAL A 48 63.31 27.10 -49.10
C VAL A 48 62.14 28.08 -49.42
N GLU A 49 61.94 28.97 -48.44
CA GLU A 49 61.18 30.23 -48.25
C GLU A 49 61.42 31.34 -49.34
N PRO A 50 60.64 32.46 -49.46
CA PRO A 50 60.28 33.35 -48.34
C PRO A 50 59.01 34.25 -48.42
N HIS A 51 58.60 34.66 -47.22
CA HIS A 51 57.98 35.96 -46.87
C HIS A 51 56.79 36.51 -47.67
N ALA A 52 55.58 36.23 -47.18
CA ALA A 52 54.53 37.25 -47.01
C ALA A 52 53.42 36.70 -46.11
N MET A 53 52.84 37.57 -45.28
CA MET A 53 51.63 37.34 -44.47
C MET A 53 51.75 36.37 -43.28
N ARG A 54 52.51 36.80 -42.26
CA ARG A 54 52.03 36.62 -40.88
C ARG A 54 50.85 37.56 -40.64
N ARG A 55 49.63 37.06 -40.87
CA ARG A 55 48.32 37.49 -40.33
C ARG A 55 47.27 36.83 -41.24
N ILE A 56 46.22 36.25 -40.66
CA ILE A 56 45.18 35.42 -41.31
C ILE A 56 45.51 33.91 -41.35
N SER A 57 45.72 33.31 -40.17
CA SER A 57 45.40 31.89 -39.93
C SER A 57 45.16 31.66 -38.45
N ARG A 58 44.07 32.25 -37.93
CA ARG A 58 43.45 31.92 -36.63
C ARG A 58 41.93 32.12 -36.63
N ILE A 59 41.29 32.09 -37.80
CA ILE A 59 39.83 32.23 -37.93
C ILE A 59 39.30 31.17 -38.90
N LEU A 60 39.69 29.90 -38.71
CA LEU A 60 39.07 28.74 -39.38
C LEU A 60 39.23 27.42 -38.60
N SER A 61 39.58 27.48 -37.31
CA SER A 61 39.44 26.36 -36.36
C SER A 61 38.65 26.75 -35.10
N ALA A 62 38.02 27.92 -35.10
CA ALA A 62 37.14 28.36 -34.02
C ALA A 62 35.64 28.31 -34.40
N CYS A 63 35.29 27.97 -35.65
CA CYS A 63 33.89 27.92 -36.10
C CYS A 63 33.31 26.50 -36.19
N THR A 64 34.08 25.45 -35.93
CA THR A 64 33.58 24.06 -35.93
C THR A 64 33.39 23.49 -34.52
N LEU A 65 33.75 24.24 -33.48
CA LEU A 65 33.57 23.85 -32.07
C LEU A 65 32.57 24.75 -31.33
N CYS A 66 31.59 25.32 -32.04
CA CYS A 66 30.50 26.12 -31.43
C CYS A 66 29.12 25.74 -31.99
N LEU A 67 28.93 24.51 -32.49
CA LEU A 67 27.64 24.05 -33.05
C LEU A 67 27.08 22.76 -32.41
N LEU A 68 27.60 22.32 -31.25
CA LEU A 68 27.07 21.15 -30.53
C LEU A 68 26.59 21.43 -29.10
N THR A 69 26.54 22.68 -28.66
CA THR A 69 25.83 23.06 -27.43
C THR A 69 24.40 23.49 -27.80
N GLY A 70 23.61 22.56 -28.33
CA GLY A 70 22.17 22.72 -28.26
C GLY A 70 21.76 22.82 -26.78
N PRO A 71 20.76 23.64 -26.40
CA PRO A 71 20.24 23.58 -25.06
C PRO A 71 19.78 22.15 -24.82
N VAL A 72 20.43 21.45 -23.88
CA VAL A 72 19.84 20.25 -23.30
C VAL A 72 18.59 20.75 -22.61
N LEU A 73 17.44 20.63 -23.27
CA LEU A 73 16.17 20.69 -22.57
C LEU A 73 16.22 19.56 -21.56
N LEU A 74 16.59 19.88 -20.32
CA LEU A 74 16.25 19.03 -19.19
C LEU A 74 14.73 18.98 -19.21
N ALA A 75 14.19 17.85 -19.66
CA ALA A 75 12.78 17.56 -19.51
C ALA A 75 12.45 17.79 -18.03
N ALA A 76 11.41 18.58 -17.77
CA ALA A 76 10.94 18.76 -16.40
C ALA A 76 10.71 17.37 -15.79
N GLU A 77 11.23 17.15 -14.58
CA GLU A 77 10.99 15.88 -13.90
C GLU A 77 9.48 15.61 -13.87
N PRO A 78 9.05 14.36 -14.11
CA PRO A 78 7.64 14.04 -14.16
C PRO A 78 7.00 14.46 -12.83
N LEU A 79 5.89 15.20 -12.90
CA LEU A 79 5.14 15.61 -11.72
C LEU A 79 4.70 14.40 -10.86
N LEU A 80 4.53 13.23 -11.49
CA LEU A 80 4.16 11.97 -10.85
C LEU A 80 4.96 10.82 -11.45
N GLU A 81 5.61 10.05 -10.58
CA GLU A 81 6.24 8.76 -10.90
C GLU A 81 5.35 7.60 -10.45
N LYS A 82 5.44 6.46 -11.16
CA LYS A 82 4.68 5.24 -10.83
C LYS A 82 5.62 4.05 -10.77
N MET A 83 5.47 3.25 -9.72
CA MET A 83 6.23 2.02 -9.53
C MET A 83 5.31 0.93 -8.97
N ASN A 84 5.43 -0.29 -9.52
CA ASN A 84 4.77 -1.46 -8.95
C ASN A 84 5.64 -2.02 -7.83
N LEU A 85 5.21 -1.83 -6.58
CA LEU A 85 5.93 -2.35 -5.41
C LEU A 85 5.61 -3.82 -5.15
N PHE A 86 4.39 -4.24 -5.42
CA PHE A 86 3.91 -5.60 -5.23
C PHE A 86 3.16 -6.03 -6.48
N THR A 87 3.67 -7.07 -7.15
CA THR A 87 3.11 -7.57 -8.41
C THR A 87 2.42 -8.89 -8.15
N GLU A 88 1.21 -9.07 -8.66
CA GLU A 88 0.50 -10.35 -8.52
C GLU A 88 1.30 -11.53 -9.10
N GLY A 89 1.20 -12.70 -8.46
CA GLY A 89 1.91 -13.90 -8.90
C GLY A 89 3.44 -13.90 -8.67
N THR A 90 4.01 -12.90 -8.00
CA THR A 90 5.45 -12.86 -7.68
C THR A 90 5.78 -13.27 -6.25
N ASP A 91 7.04 -13.61 -6.01
CA ASP A 91 7.59 -13.92 -4.67
C ASP A 91 6.88 -15.06 -3.92
N GLY A 92 6.18 -15.93 -4.65
CA GLY A 92 5.42 -17.05 -4.09
C GLY A 92 4.01 -16.69 -3.60
N PHE A 93 3.50 -15.50 -3.93
CA PHE A 93 2.16 -15.05 -3.55
C PHE A 93 1.27 -14.84 -4.77
N ARG A 94 0.03 -15.31 -4.68
CA ARG A 94 -0.96 -15.12 -5.74
C ARG A 94 -1.40 -13.66 -5.86
N LEU A 95 -1.61 -12.97 -4.74
CA LEU A 95 -2.17 -11.62 -4.75
C LEU A 95 -1.67 -10.78 -3.58
N TYR A 96 -1.52 -9.47 -3.81
CA TYR A 96 -1.25 -8.48 -2.77
C TYR A 96 -2.44 -7.51 -2.65
N ARG A 97 -2.92 -7.26 -1.43
CA ARG A 97 -4.06 -6.36 -1.15
C ARG A 97 -3.87 -5.57 0.13
N ILE A 98 -4.83 -4.68 0.42
CA ILE A 98 -4.94 -3.97 1.70
C ILE A 98 -3.66 -3.15 1.98
N PRO A 99 -3.34 -2.19 1.11
CA PRO A 99 -2.10 -1.44 1.22
C PRO A 99 -2.14 -0.45 2.39
N GLY A 100 -0.98 -0.20 2.96
CA GLY A 100 -0.71 0.95 3.80
C GLY A 100 0.68 1.49 3.53
N ILE A 101 0.87 2.77 3.85
CA ILE A 101 2.14 3.47 3.67
C ILE A 101 2.32 4.50 4.78
N VAL A 102 3.52 4.55 5.35
CA VAL A 102 3.92 5.57 6.32
C VAL A 102 5.33 6.07 6.00
N VAL A 103 5.62 7.30 6.41
CA VAL A 103 6.96 7.90 6.33
C VAL A 103 7.46 8.12 7.75
N THR A 104 8.62 7.54 8.08
CA THR A 104 9.19 7.65 9.43
C THR A 104 9.75 9.05 9.68
N ALA A 105 10.06 9.36 10.94
CA ALA A 105 10.74 10.60 11.31
C ALA A 105 12.10 10.80 10.59
N LYS A 106 12.72 9.72 10.11
CA LYS A 106 13.98 9.75 9.33
C LYS A 106 13.77 9.91 7.82
N GLY A 107 12.51 9.98 7.35
CA GLY A 107 12.19 10.04 5.93
C GLY A 107 12.18 8.69 5.23
N THR A 108 12.35 7.59 5.96
CA THR A 108 12.22 6.24 5.42
C THR A 108 10.75 5.97 5.09
N VAL A 109 10.50 5.41 3.91
CA VAL A 109 9.16 5.04 3.46
C VAL A 109 8.95 3.55 3.71
N LEU A 110 7.87 3.22 4.41
CA LEU A 110 7.45 1.84 4.68
C LEU A 110 6.11 1.58 3.99
N ALA A 111 6.11 0.72 2.98
CA ALA A 111 4.91 0.29 2.27
C ALA A 111 4.62 -1.18 2.63
N TYR A 112 3.39 -1.47 3.02
CA TYR A 112 2.99 -2.80 3.48
C TYR A 112 1.63 -3.23 2.95
N CYS A 113 1.37 -4.53 2.97
CA CYS A 113 0.16 -5.14 2.42
C CYS A 113 -0.11 -6.52 3.01
N GLU A 114 -1.32 -7.02 2.78
CA GLU A 114 -1.64 -8.45 2.85
C GLU A 114 -1.07 -9.15 1.62
N ALA A 115 -0.15 -10.10 1.83
CA ALA A 115 0.37 -11.02 0.83
C ALA A 115 -0.40 -12.35 0.92
N ARG A 116 -1.29 -12.58 -0.04
CA ARG A 116 -2.19 -13.75 -0.08
C ARG A 116 -1.53 -14.86 -0.88
N LYS A 117 -1.14 -15.93 -0.20
CA LYS A 117 -0.20 -16.91 -0.73
C LYS A 117 -0.82 -17.77 -1.83
N PHE A 118 -1.92 -18.44 -1.53
CA PHE A 118 -2.48 -19.46 -2.42
C PHE A 118 -3.69 -18.97 -3.22
N THR A 119 -4.51 -18.07 -2.66
CA THR A 119 -5.80 -17.69 -3.24
C THR A 119 -6.00 -16.16 -3.19
N VAL A 120 -7.05 -15.67 -3.85
CA VAL A 120 -7.41 -14.25 -3.85
C VAL A 120 -8.39 -13.90 -2.72
N ALA A 121 -8.80 -14.88 -1.93
CA ALA A 121 -9.83 -14.73 -0.90
C ALA A 121 -9.36 -13.84 0.25
N ASP A 122 -10.31 -13.30 1.02
CA ASP A 122 -10.00 -12.50 2.21
C ASP A 122 -9.56 -13.37 3.41
N ARG A 123 -9.47 -14.69 3.23
CA ARG A 123 -9.07 -15.67 4.25
C ARG A 123 -8.27 -16.79 3.61
N GLY A 124 -7.49 -17.49 4.43
CA GLY A 124 -6.48 -18.48 4.03
C GLY A 124 -5.10 -18.08 4.53
N GLU A 125 -4.03 -18.55 3.89
CA GLU A 125 -2.65 -18.20 4.22
C GLU A 125 -2.37 -16.76 3.74
N ILE A 126 -2.46 -15.82 4.67
CA ILE A 126 -2.23 -14.39 4.44
C ILE A 126 -1.15 -13.92 5.39
N GLU A 127 -0.09 -13.37 4.81
CA GLU A 127 1.05 -12.81 5.53
C GLU A 127 1.02 -11.28 5.42
N ILE A 128 1.60 -10.55 6.39
CA ILE A 128 1.81 -9.09 6.25
C ILE A 128 3.21 -8.84 5.74
N HIS A 129 3.31 -8.33 4.52
CA HIS A 129 4.59 -8.03 3.88
C HIS A 129 4.87 -6.54 3.88
N LEU A 130 6.14 -6.19 3.99
CA LEU A 130 6.63 -4.81 3.99
C LEU A 130 7.82 -4.66 3.05
N ARG A 131 7.86 -3.54 2.32
CA ARG A 131 9.03 -3.02 1.62
C ARG A 131 9.45 -1.69 2.24
N ARG A 132 10.76 -1.46 2.31
CA ARG A 132 11.38 -0.29 2.93
C ARG A 132 12.22 0.48 1.92
N SER A 133 12.09 1.80 1.90
CA SER A 133 12.89 2.70 1.08
C SER A 133 13.55 3.78 1.94
N THR A 134 14.84 4.04 1.74
CA THR A 134 15.61 5.07 2.47
C THR A 134 15.98 6.27 1.61
N ASP A 135 15.45 6.35 0.39
CA ASP A 135 15.78 7.37 -0.61
C ASP A 135 14.53 8.08 -1.17
N GLY A 136 13.46 8.12 -0.37
CA GLY A 136 12.21 8.79 -0.70
C GLY A 136 11.29 7.99 -1.63
N GLY A 137 11.46 6.66 -1.70
CA GLY A 137 10.64 5.78 -2.54
C GLY A 137 11.23 5.47 -3.91
N ARG A 138 12.49 5.87 -4.18
CA ARG A 138 13.16 5.62 -5.47
C ARG A 138 13.65 4.19 -5.61
N THR A 139 14.19 3.62 -4.53
CA THR A 139 14.57 2.21 -4.47
C THR A 139 14.01 1.55 -3.21
N TRP A 140 13.76 0.25 -3.30
CA TRP A 140 13.07 -0.52 -2.27
C TRP A 140 13.81 -1.80 -1.95
N SER A 141 13.85 -2.14 -0.66
CA SER A 141 14.28 -3.46 -0.22
C SER A 141 13.36 -4.56 -0.78
N PRO A 142 13.84 -5.81 -0.83
CA PRO A 142 12.96 -6.96 -1.00
C PRO A 142 11.81 -6.95 0.01
N ALA A 143 10.66 -7.52 -0.38
CA ALA A 143 9.53 -7.70 0.53
C ALA A 143 9.92 -8.66 1.66
N LYS A 144 9.46 -8.36 2.87
CA LYS A 144 9.65 -9.22 4.05
C LYS A 144 8.34 -9.39 4.80
N GLN A 145 8.05 -10.60 5.24
CA GLN A 145 7.00 -10.83 6.22
C GLN A 145 7.39 -10.17 7.55
N VAL A 146 6.51 -9.33 8.08
CA VAL A 146 6.71 -8.63 9.36
C VAL A 146 5.70 -9.04 10.43
N ALA A 147 4.56 -9.63 10.04
CA ALA A 147 3.57 -10.18 10.95
C ALA A 147 2.84 -11.39 10.32
N HIS A 148 2.36 -12.37 11.08
CA HIS A 148 2.55 -12.64 12.51
C HIS A 148 3.70 -13.66 12.66
N LEU A 149 4.78 -13.28 13.34
CA LEU A 149 5.93 -14.17 13.57
C LEU A 149 5.88 -14.83 14.96
N GLY A 150 4.70 -15.31 15.34
CA GLY A 150 4.46 -16.05 16.59
C GLY A 150 3.77 -17.39 16.33
N PRO A 151 3.32 -18.09 17.39
CA PRO A 151 2.59 -19.35 17.25
C PRO A 151 1.33 -19.18 16.40
N ARG A 152 1.01 -20.18 15.59
CA ARG A 152 -0.29 -20.21 14.91
C ARG A 152 -1.42 -20.30 15.93
N LEU A 153 -2.52 -19.63 15.62
CA LEU A 153 -3.64 -19.45 16.52
C LEU A 153 -4.93 -20.02 15.89
N PRO A 154 -5.88 -20.53 16.69
CA PRO A 154 -7.11 -21.12 16.19
C PRO A 154 -7.94 -20.16 15.33
N ARG A 155 -8.63 -20.69 14.32
CA ARG A 155 -9.58 -19.92 13.50
C ARG A 155 -10.69 -19.28 14.33
N ASN A 156 -11.31 -18.25 13.76
CA ASN A 156 -12.43 -17.58 14.40
C ASN A 156 -13.63 -18.52 14.65
N PRO A 157 -13.96 -18.84 15.92
CA PRO A 157 -15.00 -19.80 16.25
C PRO A 157 -16.40 -19.26 15.97
N HIS A 158 -16.57 -17.94 15.88
CA HIS A 158 -17.86 -17.30 15.70
C HIS A 158 -18.30 -17.19 14.24
N MET A 159 -17.48 -17.64 13.30
CA MET A 159 -17.78 -17.51 11.88
C MET A 159 -19.03 -18.31 11.48
N PRO A 160 -20.03 -17.71 10.81
CA PRO A 160 -21.23 -18.43 10.37
C PRO A 160 -20.90 -19.53 9.35
N GLU A 161 -21.66 -20.63 9.35
CA GLU A 161 -21.51 -21.74 8.39
C GLU A 161 -21.51 -21.28 6.93
N LEU A 162 -22.36 -20.31 6.58
CA LEU A 162 -22.40 -19.74 5.23
C LEU A 162 -21.08 -19.04 4.84
N LYS A 163 -20.36 -18.46 5.80
CA LYS A 163 -19.04 -17.87 5.57
C LYS A 163 -17.93 -18.94 5.54
N LYS A 164 -18.09 -20.06 6.26
CA LYS A 164 -17.18 -21.21 6.20
C LYS A 164 -17.19 -21.92 4.84
N LYS A 165 -18.27 -21.78 4.07
CA LYS A 165 -18.37 -22.27 2.68
C LYS A 165 -17.59 -21.43 1.66
N LYS A 166 -17.13 -20.23 2.02
CA LYS A 166 -16.15 -19.49 1.21
C LYS A 166 -14.79 -20.17 1.33
N ASP A 167 -13.87 -19.81 0.44
CA ASP A 167 -12.49 -20.23 0.60
C ASP A 167 -11.92 -19.73 1.93
N MET A 168 -11.54 -20.69 2.77
CA MET A 168 -11.04 -20.51 4.12
C MET A 168 -9.55 -20.89 4.22
N GLY A 169 -8.94 -21.32 3.12
CA GLY A 169 -7.65 -21.99 3.13
C GLY A 169 -7.69 -23.40 3.76
N GLY A 170 -6.57 -24.12 3.63
CA GLY A 170 -6.32 -25.41 4.25
C GLY A 170 -6.20 -25.36 5.78
N PRO A 171 -6.28 -26.52 6.47
CA PRO A 171 -6.36 -26.60 7.93
C PRO A 171 -5.19 -25.97 8.68
N ASP A 172 -4.01 -25.89 8.06
CA ASP A 172 -2.80 -25.31 8.63
C ASP A 172 -2.58 -23.84 8.25
N GLU A 173 -3.47 -23.28 7.43
CA GLU A 173 -3.36 -21.91 6.96
C GLU A 173 -3.89 -20.90 7.99
N GLN A 174 -3.22 -19.76 8.10
CA GLN A 174 -3.57 -18.68 9.02
C GLN A 174 -3.73 -17.34 8.30
N THR A 175 -4.80 -16.64 8.64
CA THR A 175 -5.06 -15.29 8.16
C THR A 175 -4.49 -14.25 9.12
N VAL A 176 -3.45 -13.54 8.67
CA VAL A 176 -2.96 -12.30 9.29
C VAL A 176 -3.39 -11.13 8.41
N ASN A 177 -4.20 -10.21 8.94
CA ASN A 177 -5.01 -9.32 8.12
C ASN A 177 -5.10 -7.89 8.65
N ASN A 178 -5.58 -6.98 7.79
CA ASN A 178 -5.90 -5.59 8.11
C ASN A 178 -4.79 -4.82 8.87
N PRO A 179 -3.54 -4.81 8.36
CA PRO A 179 -2.46 -4.07 9.01
C PRO A 179 -2.72 -2.56 8.97
N VAL A 180 -2.28 -1.86 10.01
CA VAL A 180 -2.25 -0.40 10.09
C VAL A 180 -1.02 0.03 10.87
N ALA A 181 -0.27 0.99 10.32
CA ALA A 181 0.97 1.49 10.91
C ALA A 181 0.81 2.92 11.43
N ILE A 182 1.59 3.25 12.46
CA ILE A 182 1.79 4.60 12.98
C ILE A 182 3.29 4.87 12.93
N ALA A 183 3.71 5.89 12.20
CA ALA A 183 5.06 6.43 12.27
C ALA A 183 5.09 7.51 13.34
N ALA A 184 5.68 7.20 14.49
CA ALA A 184 5.76 8.12 15.61
C ALA A 184 6.88 9.16 15.39
N ARG A 185 6.70 10.32 16.02
CA ARG A 185 7.59 11.49 15.96
C ARG A 185 8.94 11.21 16.62
N ASP A 186 8.99 10.28 17.58
CA ASP A 186 10.24 9.83 18.21
C ASP A 186 11.05 8.86 17.33
N GLY A 187 10.52 8.48 16.17
CA GLY A 187 11.15 7.55 15.23
C GLY A 187 10.72 6.08 15.41
N THR A 188 9.92 5.77 16.44
CA THR A 188 9.31 4.45 16.61
C THR A 188 8.27 4.21 15.52
N VAL A 189 8.18 2.99 15.02
CA VAL A 189 7.11 2.56 14.12
C VAL A 189 6.26 1.52 14.84
N HIS A 190 4.96 1.78 14.96
CA HIS A 190 3.98 0.82 15.49
C HIS A 190 3.24 0.17 14.32
N LEU A 191 3.02 -1.13 14.40
CA LEU A 191 2.16 -1.86 13.47
C LEU A 191 1.12 -2.64 14.27
N LEU A 192 -0.16 -2.34 14.00
CA LEU A 192 -1.30 -3.09 14.50
C LEU A 192 -1.82 -3.97 13.37
N TYR A 193 -2.25 -5.17 13.70
CA TYR A 193 -2.83 -6.10 12.73
C TYR A 193 -3.79 -7.05 13.44
N CYS A 194 -4.60 -7.75 12.64
CA CYS A 194 -5.49 -8.77 13.13
C CYS A 194 -4.96 -10.17 12.82
N VAL A 195 -5.33 -11.13 13.67
CA VAL A 195 -5.22 -12.56 13.36
C VAL A 195 -6.62 -13.16 13.38
N GLU A 196 -6.96 -13.86 12.32
CA GLU A 196 -8.27 -14.49 12.10
C GLU A 196 -9.45 -13.52 12.22
N TYR A 197 -9.24 -12.24 11.89
CA TYR A 197 -10.26 -11.20 11.99
C TYR A 197 -10.89 -11.05 13.39
N MET A 198 -10.28 -11.57 14.47
CA MET A 198 -10.90 -11.59 15.80
C MET A 198 -9.96 -11.20 16.94
N ARG A 199 -8.65 -11.28 16.72
CA ARG A 199 -7.63 -10.88 17.68
C ARG A 199 -6.83 -9.75 17.08
N ALA A 200 -6.42 -8.81 17.91
CA ALA A 200 -5.59 -7.69 17.51
C ALA A 200 -4.23 -7.80 18.19
N PHE A 201 -3.18 -7.54 17.42
CA PHE A 201 -1.80 -7.59 17.88
C PHE A 201 -1.10 -6.27 17.57
N HIS A 202 -0.08 -5.97 18.37
CA HIS A 202 0.81 -4.85 18.20
C HIS A 202 2.26 -5.36 18.14
N ILE A 203 3.02 -4.84 17.20
CA ILE A 203 4.49 -4.91 17.16
C ILE A 203 5.06 -3.51 16.99
N ARG A 204 6.29 -3.29 17.45
CA ARG A 204 7.02 -2.03 17.27
C ARG A 204 8.40 -2.24 16.68
N SER A 205 8.88 -1.25 15.94
CA SER A 205 10.26 -1.15 15.47
C SER A 205 10.87 0.13 16.03
N ASP A 206 12.01 -0.02 16.70
CA ASP A 206 12.81 1.09 17.26
C ASP A 206 14.01 1.44 16.35
N ASP A 207 14.12 0.75 15.22
CA ASP A 207 15.25 0.83 14.28
C ASP A 207 14.78 1.14 12.85
N ASP A 208 13.74 1.98 12.74
CA ASP A 208 13.27 2.56 11.47
C ASP A 208 12.72 1.51 10.48
N GLY A 209 12.00 0.51 11.01
CA GLY A 209 11.33 -0.54 10.25
C GLY A 209 12.24 -1.70 9.84
N VAL A 210 13.40 -1.88 10.47
CA VAL A 210 14.38 -2.93 10.12
C VAL A 210 14.08 -4.22 10.89
N THR A 211 13.91 -4.14 12.20
CA THR A 211 13.50 -5.26 13.07
C THR A 211 12.24 -4.91 13.84
N TRP A 212 11.55 -5.94 14.32
CA TRP A 212 10.25 -5.82 14.99
C TRP A 212 10.26 -6.59 16.30
N SER A 213 9.58 -6.05 17.30
CA SER A 213 9.36 -6.71 18.58
C SER A 213 8.58 -8.02 18.44
N ALA A 214 8.62 -8.85 19.47
CA ALA A 214 7.66 -9.94 19.60
C ALA A 214 6.22 -9.41 19.59
N PRO A 215 5.25 -10.18 19.06
CA PRO A 215 3.85 -9.77 18.99
C PRO A 215 3.21 -9.69 20.37
N ALA A 216 2.66 -8.53 20.71
CA ALA A 216 1.86 -8.32 21.91
C ALA A 216 0.37 -8.37 21.55
N GLU A 217 -0.40 -9.24 22.22
CA GLU A 217 -1.85 -9.28 22.01
C GLU A 217 -2.53 -8.10 22.73
N ILE A 218 -3.37 -7.36 22.00
CA ILE A 218 -4.10 -6.18 22.48
C ILE A 218 -5.62 -6.35 22.36
N THR A 219 -6.10 -7.57 22.13
CA THR A 219 -7.53 -7.92 21.94
C THR A 219 -8.42 -7.42 23.09
N SER A 220 -7.90 -7.36 24.32
CA SER A 220 -8.64 -6.88 25.50
C SER A 220 -9.11 -5.42 25.41
N ALA A 221 -8.45 -4.58 24.62
CA ALA A 221 -8.93 -3.21 24.34
C ALA A 221 -10.21 -3.25 23.49
N PHE A 222 -10.33 -4.22 22.58
CA PHE A 222 -11.47 -4.40 21.69
C PHE A 222 -12.64 -5.07 22.41
N GLU A 223 -12.38 -6.02 23.32
CA GLU A 223 -13.41 -6.73 24.07
C GLU A 223 -14.31 -5.80 24.88
N GLN A 224 -13.78 -4.67 25.33
CA GLN A 224 -14.54 -3.66 26.08
C GLN A 224 -15.66 -3.00 25.26
N TYR A 225 -15.73 -3.22 23.93
CA TYR A 225 -16.86 -2.79 23.09
C TYR A 225 -18.06 -3.74 23.11
N ARG A 226 -17.91 -4.99 23.62
CA ARG A 226 -18.96 -6.01 23.55
C ARG A 226 -20.25 -5.64 24.26
N SER A 227 -20.19 -4.76 25.26
CA SER A 227 -21.37 -4.24 25.96
C SER A 227 -22.26 -3.37 25.08
N GLU A 228 -21.72 -2.75 24.03
CA GLU A 228 -22.46 -1.89 23.09
C GLU A 228 -22.67 -2.55 21.73
N LEU A 229 -21.72 -3.40 21.32
CA LEU A 229 -21.75 -4.17 20.09
C LEU A 229 -20.99 -5.48 20.34
N ASP A 230 -21.70 -6.58 20.53
CA ASP A 230 -21.09 -7.90 20.68
C ASP A 230 -20.47 -8.35 19.34
N TRP A 231 -19.25 -7.86 19.07
CA TRP A 231 -18.56 -8.07 17.80
C TRP A 231 -18.03 -9.49 17.69
N GLN A 232 -18.02 -10.05 16.49
CA GLN A 232 -17.34 -11.32 16.21
C GLN A 232 -16.29 -11.19 15.10
N VAL A 233 -16.12 -9.97 14.58
CA VAL A 233 -15.08 -9.63 13.61
C VAL A 233 -14.60 -8.19 13.80
N ILE A 234 -13.30 -7.99 13.68
CA ILE A 234 -12.61 -6.69 13.70
C ILE A 234 -11.63 -6.56 12.52
N ALA A 235 -11.32 -5.31 12.16
CA ALA A 235 -10.29 -4.93 11.18
C ALA A 235 -9.66 -3.58 11.55
N THR A 236 -8.36 -3.57 11.88
CA THR A 236 -7.60 -2.37 12.30
C THR A 236 -7.18 -1.45 11.15
N GLY A 237 -7.02 -1.99 9.94
CA GLY A 237 -6.72 -1.25 8.70
C GLY A 237 -7.78 -1.46 7.62
N PRO A 238 -7.57 -0.98 6.38
CA PRO A 238 -6.27 -0.56 5.81
C PRO A 238 -5.88 0.90 6.08
N GLY A 239 -4.67 1.27 5.65
CA GLY A 239 -4.24 2.66 5.49
C GLY A 239 -3.12 3.06 6.44
N HIS A 240 -3.39 3.95 7.37
CA HIS A 240 -2.48 4.32 8.45
C HIS A 240 -3.28 4.81 9.65
N ALA A 241 -2.58 4.94 10.78
CA ALA A 241 -3.06 5.54 12.01
C ALA A 241 -2.09 6.66 12.42
N VAL A 242 -2.47 7.47 13.41
CA VAL A 242 -1.77 8.74 13.70
C VAL A 242 -1.25 8.81 15.14
N GLU A 243 -0.19 9.58 15.33
CA GLU A 243 0.20 10.12 16.63
C GLU A 243 -0.22 11.59 16.67
N LEU A 244 -1.00 11.97 17.69
CA LEU A 244 -1.42 13.36 17.91
C LEU A 244 -0.27 14.19 18.47
N GLY A 245 -0.38 15.53 18.39
CA GLY A 245 0.56 16.44 19.05
C GLY A 245 0.72 16.23 20.57
N SER A 246 -0.22 15.54 21.22
CA SER A 246 -0.11 15.13 22.64
C SER A 246 0.78 13.91 22.89
N GLY A 247 1.25 13.22 21.84
CA GLY A 247 1.96 11.94 21.93
C GLY A 247 1.02 10.71 21.96
N ARG A 248 -0.30 10.92 21.94
CA ARG A 248 -1.28 9.82 21.88
C ARG A 248 -1.26 9.14 20.52
N LEU A 249 -1.12 7.83 20.51
CA LEU A 249 -1.32 6.98 19.33
C LEU A 249 -2.80 6.67 19.17
N VAL A 250 -3.37 6.85 17.98
CA VAL A 250 -4.81 6.65 17.71
C VAL A 250 -5.00 5.83 16.43
N ALA A 251 -5.65 4.68 16.55
CA ALA A 251 -6.00 3.81 15.43
C ALA A 251 -7.52 3.55 15.40
N PRO A 252 -8.24 4.01 14.35
CA PRO A 252 -9.61 3.61 14.15
C PRO A 252 -9.67 2.18 13.62
N PHE A 253 -10.75 1.47 13.90
CA PHE A 253 -10.95 0.11 13.41
C PHE A 253 -12.43 -0.13 13.10
N TRP A 254 -12.69 -1.05 12.18
CA TRP A 254 -14.03 -1.55 11.92
C TRP A 254 -14.33 -2.76 12.81
N MET A 255 -15.55 -2.85 13.32
CA MET A 255 -16.06 -4.02 14.02
C MET A 255 -17.48 -4.36 13.55
N ALA A 256 -17.82 -5.65 13.59
CA ALA A 256 -19.17 -6.10 13.29
C ALA A 256 -19.57 -7.37 14.02
N THR A 257 -20.88 -7.56 14.12
CA THR A 257 -21.50 -8.76 14.67
C THR A 257 -22.04 -9.67 13.56
N TYR A 258 -21.99 -10.98 13.79
CA TYR A 258 -22.60 -12.00 12.95
C TYR A 258 -24.04 -12.34 13.36
N GLU A 259 -24.57 -11.71 14.42
CA GLU A 259 -25.96 -11.85 14.82
C GLU A 259 -26.93 -11.52 13.66
N ARG A 260 -28.05 -12.24 13.63
CA ARG A 260 -29.08 -12.10 12.59
C ARG A 260 -29.86 -10.80 12.73
N THR A 261 -30.16 -10.39 13.96
CA THR A 261 -31.00 -9.23 14.27
C THR A 261 -30.39 -8.36 15.38
N PRO A 262 -29.18 -7.82 15.17
CA PRO A 262 -28.52 -7.00 16.18
C PRO A 262 -29.13 -5.60 16.26
N GLN A 263 -29.04 -4.95 17.42
CA GLN A 263 -29.36 -3.52 17.54
C GLN A 263 -28.39 -2.64 16.74
N LEU A 264 -27.12 -3.04 16.67
CA LEU A 264 -26.08 -2.39 15.89
C LEU A 264 -25.25 -3.44 15.16
N LYS A 265 -25.30 -3.44 13.82
CA LYS A 265 -24.64 -4.47 13.00
C LYS A 265 -23.12 -4.31 12.93
N ASN A 266 -22.66 -3.07 12.82
CA ASN A 266 -21.27 -2.71 12.62
C ASN A 266 -21.02 -1.27 13.04
N ALA A 267 -19.77 -0.95 13.34
CA ALA A 267 -19.36 0.39 13.71
C ALA A 267 -17.86 0.61 13.49
N VAL A 268 -17.48 1.89 13.55
CA VAL A 268 -16.09 2.34 13.68
C VAL A 268 -15.80 2.57 15.16
N GLY A 269 -14.89 1.78 15.72
CA GLY A 269 -14.32 1.97 17.05
C GLY A 269 -12.94 2.62 16.99
N ILE A 270 -12.37 2.91 18.16
CA ILE A 270 -11.06 3.54 18.31
C ILE A 270 -10.27 2.77 19.36
N VAL A 271 -9.02 2.43 19.05
CA VAL A 271 -8.05 2.08 20.08
C VAL A 271 -6.96 3.12 20.13
N TYR A 272 -6.52 3.45 21.33
CA TYR A 272 -5.46 4.43 21.53
C TYR A 272 -4.46 3.99 22.60
N SER A 273 -3.29 4.62 22.57
CA SER A 273 -2.25 4.44 23.58
C SER A 273 -1.68 5.81 23.98
N ASP A 274 -1.55 6.02 25.29
CA ASP A 274 -0.98 7.24 25.89
C ASP A 274 0.44 7.01 26.43
N ASP A 275 0.99 5.80 26.30
CA ASP A 275 2.24 5.38 26.93
C ASP A 275 3.28 4.83 25.92
N GLY A 276 3.19 5.28 24.67
CA GLY A 276 4.10 4.88 23.59
C GLY A 276 3.86 3.44 23.12
N GLY A 277 2.60 3.01 23.10
CA GLY A 277 2.19 1.69 22.63
C GLY A 277 2.43 0.55 23.62
N LYS A 278 2.69 0.82 24.90
CA LYS A 278 2.87 -0.23 25.92
C LYS A 278 1.53 -0.82 26.34
N THR A 279 0.51 0.02 26.49
CA THR A 279 -0.87 -0.38 26.73
C THR A 279 -1.81 0.27 25.73
N TRP A 280 -2.90 -0.43 25.42
CA TRP A 280 -3.94 0.01 24.49
C TRP A 280 -5.29 0.03 25.20
N ARG A 281 -6.06 1.08 24.95
CA ARG A 281 -7.36 1.34 25.59
C ARG A 281 -8.42 1.61 24.51
N ARG A 282 -9.68 1.33 24.85
CA ARG A 282 -10.82 1.68 23.99
C ARG A 282 -11.11 3.18 24.07
N GLY A 283 -11.45 3.80 22.94
CA GLY A 283 -12.19 5.06 22.89
C GLY A 283 -13.71 4.83 22.83
N ASP A 284 -14.44 5.86 22.47
CA ASP A 284 -15.87 5.76 22.13
C ASP A 284 -16.07 5.13 20.74
N ILE A 285 -17.30 4.70 20.46
CA ILE A 285 -17.71 4.37 19.08
C ILE A 285 -17.80 5.67 18.28
N ALA A 286 -16.92 5.83 17.29
CA ALA A 286 -16.83 7.04 16.47
C ALA A 286 -18.00 7.16 15.48
N ILE A 287 -18.33 6.07 14.78
CA ILE A 287 -19.43 6.06 13.79
C ILE A 287 -20.20 4.75 13.88
N ARG A 288 -21.51 4.82 14.19
CA ARG A 288 -22.41 3.66 14.18
C ARG A 288 -22.87 3.37 12.74
N GLY A 289 -22.85 2.11 12.32
CA GLY A 289 -23.32 1.67 11.00
C GLY A 289 -22.33 1.85 9.84
N ALA A 290 -21.09 2.27 10.11
CA ALA A 290 -20.06 2.47 9.07
C ALA A 290 -19.04 1.30 8.99
N GLY A 291 -18.33 1.25 7.87
CA GLY A 291 -17.33 0.25 7.49
C GLY A 291 -15.90 0.67 7.82
N GLU A 292 -14.97 0.32 6.94
CA GLU A 292 -13.52 0.59 7.07
C GLU A 292 -13.21 2.09 7.22
N PRO A 293 -12.55 2.48 8.34
CA PRO A 293 -12.21 3.87 8.61
C PRO A 293 -10.82 4.27 8.11
N ASN A 294 -10.58 5.58 8.07
CA ASN A 294 -9.25 6.19 7.96
C ASN A 294 -9.22 7.48 8.81
N ILE A 295 -8.04 7.90 9.25
CA ILE A 295 -7.89 8.97 10.25
C ILE A 295 -6.81 9.96 9.84
N VAL A 296 -6.97 11.21 10.24
CA VAL A 296 -5.97 12.25 10.06
C VAL A 296 -6.02 13.27 11.20
N GLU A 297 -4.86 13.78 11.63
CA GLU A 297 -4.77 14.95 12.50
C GLU A 297 -5.06 16.22 11.69
N VAL A 298 -5.98 17.06 12.17
CA VAL A 298 -6.37 18.31 11.47
C VAL A 298 -5.55 19.51 11.98
N PRO A 299 -5.31 20.55 11.15
CA PRO A 299 -4.43 21.67 11.50
C PRO A 299 -4.82 22.43 12.78
N GLU A 300 -6.11 22.51 13.09
CA GLU A 300 -6.64 23.16 14.29
C GLU A 300 -6.50 22.31 15.57
N GLY A 301 -5.91 21.12 15.46
CA GLY A 301 -5.80 20.12 16.52
C GLY A 301 -6.96 19.13 16.54
N GLY A 302 -6.71 17.94 17.12
CA GLY A 302 -7.66 16.83 17.09
C GLY A 302 -7.63 16.06 15.77
N VAL A 303 -8.67 15.28 15.51
CA VAL A 303 -8.71 14.37 14.36
C VAL A 303 -10.00 14.47 13.57
N LEU A 304 -9.88 14.12 12.30
CA LEU A 304 -10.98 13.75 11.41
C LEU A 304 -10.88 12.23 11.17
N VAL A 305 -11.97 11.52 11.42
CA VAL A 305 -12.15 10.12 11.00
C VAL A 305 -13.17 10.09 9.87
N THR A 306 -12.79 9.47 8.75
CA THR A 306 -13.71 9.18 7.65
C THR A 306 -13.96 7.68 7.57
N ALA A 307 -15.12 7.25 7.08
CA ALA A 307 -15.39 5.83 6.93
C ALA A 307 -16.17 5.48 5.66
N ARG A 308 -15.86 4.28 5.16
CA ARG A 308 -16.66 3.57 4.17
C ARG A 308 -18.08 3.42 4.71
N ASN A 309 -19.09 3.54 3.87
CA ASN A 309 -20.47 3.26 4.25
C ASN A 309 -21.28 2.76 3.05
N GLY A 310 -22.49 2.28 3.29
CA GLY A 310 -23.43 1.79 2.27
C GLY A 310 -24.67 2.67 2.14
N ASP A 311 -24.59 3.94 2.54
CA ASP A 311 -25.71 4.87 2.44
C ASP A 311 -26.03 5.21 0.99
N PRO A 312 -27.31 5.23 0.57
CA PRO A 312 -27.71 5.50 -0.83
C PRO A 312 -27.30 6.88 -1.35
N ARG A 313 -26.90 7.82 -0.48
CA ARG A 313 -26.33 9.11 -0.89
C ARG A 313 -24.97 8.99 -1.58
N ASN A 314 -24.26 7.85 -1.44
CA ASN A 314 -22.94 7.63 -2.02
C ASN A 314 -21.95 8.76 -1.66
N ARG A 315 -21.93 9.16 -0.39
CA ARG A 315 -21.00 10.17 0.15
C ARG A 315 -20.19 9.59 1.30
N ARG A 316 -18.93 9.99 1.41
CA ARG A 316 -18.08 9.60 2.54
C ARG A 316 -18.64 10.19 3.83
N VAL A 317 -18.69 9.38 4.89
CA VAL A 317 -19.11 9.86 6.22
C VAL A 317 -17.87 10.28 7.02
N ALA A 318 -18.01 11.34 7.82
CA ALA A 318 -16.97 11.92 8.64
C ALA A 318 -17.45 12.25 10.06
N VAL A 319 -16.52 12.19 11.01
CA VAL A 319 -16.66 12.69 12.39
C VAL A 319 -15.35 13.32 12.87
N HIS A 320 -15.46 14.26 13.80
CA HIS A 320 -14.33 14.95 14.43
C HIS A 320 -14.26 14.64 15.92
N SER A 321 -13.05 14.60 16.48
CA SER A 321 -12.81 14.57 17.93
C SER A 321 -11.58 15.38 18.28
N ARG A 322 -11.59 16.04 19.44
CA ARG A 322 -10.43 16.82 19.93
C ARG A 322 -9.29 15.95 20.46
N ASP A 323 -9.61 14.82 21.09
CA ASP A 323 -8.64 13.95 21.74
C ASP A 323 -8.37 12.65 20.95
N GLY A 324 -9.09 12.50 19.82
CA GLY A 324 -9.02 11.35 18.93
C GLY A 324 -9.58 10.06 19.50
N ALA A 325 -10.18 10.07 20.69
CA ALA A 325 -10.68 8.88 21.37
C ALA A 325 -12.16 8.99 21.75
N THR A 326 -12.60 10.16 22.20
CA THR A 326 -13.92 10.37 22.81
C THR A 326 -14.61 11.61 22.24
N GLY A 327 -15.89 11.79 22.58
CA GLY A 327 -16.60 13.06 22.32
C GLY A 327 -16.75 13.40 20.83
N TRP A 328 -17.03 12.38 20.02
CA TRP A 328 -17.17 12.50 18.57
C TRP A 328 -18.32 13.44 18.17
N SER A 329 -18.10 14.23 17.12
CA SER A 329 -19.15 15.03 16.49
C SER A 329 -20.26 14.14 15.92
N LYS A 330 -21.41 14.74 15.61
CA LYS A 330 -22.44 14.06 14.82
C LYS A 330 -21.85 13.63 13.46
N PRO A 331 -22.10 12.40 12.99
CA PRO A 331 -21.68 11.97 11.66
C PRO A 331 -22.28 12.85 10.55
N GLU A 332 -21.44 13.29 9.64
CA GLU A 332 -21.82 14.09 8.48
C GLU A 332 -21.37 13.45 7.16
N PHE A 333 -22.11 13.73 6.09
CA PHE A 333 -21.76 13.25 4.75
C PHE A 333 -21.06 14.36 4.00
N ILE A 334 -19.81 14.12 3.61
CA ILE A 334 -18.98 15.07 2.86
C ILE A 334 -19.54 15.14 1.44
N GLN A 335 -20.14 16.28 1.08
CA GLN A 335 -20.86 16.43 -0.20
C GLN A 335 -19.97 16.30 -1.43
N ASP A 336 -18.69 16.67 -1.32
CA ASP A 336 -17.75 16.64 -2.44
C ASP A 336 -17.02 15.30 -2.58
N LEU A 337 -17.18 14.38 -1.62
CA LEU A 337 -16.47 13.11 -1.59
C LEU A 337 -17.41 11.94 -1.88
N LEU A 338 -17.43 11.53 -3.16
CA LEU A 338 -18.17 10.36 -3.61
C LEU A 338 -17.62 9.06 -2.98
N GLU A 339 -18.53 8.17 -2.60
CA GLU A 339 -18.21 6.91 -1.93
C GLU A 339 -18.86 5.74 -2.69
N PRO A 340 -18.07 4.84 -3.32
CA PRO A 340 -18.59 3.64 -3.98
C PRO A 340 -18.78 2.44 -3.04
N GLY A 341 -18.63 2.64 -1.73
CA GLY A 341 -18.62 1.58 -0.73
C GLY A 341 -17.28 0.85 -0.67
N CYS A 342 -16.16 1.59 -0.64
CA CYS A 342 -14.78 1.10 -0.57
C CYS A 342 -13.95 1.83 0.52
N MET A 343 -12.78 1.30 0.84
CA MET A 343 -11.81 2.05 1.65
C MET A 343 -11.24 3.22 0.84
N ALA A 344 -10.99 4.34 1.53
CA ALA A 344 -10.29 5.49 1.00
C ALA A 344 -9.23 5.97 2.01
N GLY A 345 -8.01 6.22 1.54
CA GLY A 345 -6.97 6.83 2.35
C GLY A 345 -7.15 8.34 2.43
N ILE A 346 -6.78 8.94 3.56
CA ILE A 346 -6.70 10.39 3.77
C ILE A 346 -5.37 10.71 4.42
N VAL A 347 -4.75 11.84 4.09
CA VAL A 347 -3.55 12.34 4.75
C VAL A 347 -3.65 13.85 4.90
N SER A 348 -3.11 14.39 6.00
CA SER A 348 -2.98 15.83 6.18
C SER A 348 -1.61 16.20 5.65
N HIS A 349 -1.60 17.04 4.62
CA HIS A 349 -0.39 17.65 4.14
C HIS A 349 -0.23 19.01 4.83
N PRO A 350 0.91 19.31 5.47
CA PRO A 350 1.21 20.66 5.97
C PRO A 350 1.40 21.58 4.75
N GLY A 351 0.29 22.04 4.17
CA GLY A 351 0.29 22.95 3.04
C GLY A 351 0.70 24.36 3.49
N THR A 352 1.56 25.00 2.70
CA THR A 352 1.77 26.46 2.70
C THR A 352 0.82 27.17 1.74
N ALA A 353 -0.18 26.46 1.20
CA ALA A 353 -1.11 27.00 0.22
C ALA A 353 -1.92 28.14 0.84
N VAL A 354 -1.65 29.37 0.38
CA VAL A 354 -2.50 30.54 0.63
C VAL A 354 -3.89 30.16 0.16
N ARG A 355 -4.87 30.19 1.08
CA ARG A 355 -6.29 29.97 0.73
C ARG A 355 -6.61 30.83 -0.50
N PRO A 356 -7.13 30.26 -1.60
CA PRO A 356 -7.69 31.08 -2.67
C PRO A 356 -8.69 32.03 -2.01
N ARG A 357 -8.57 33.34 -2.28
CA ARG A 357 -9.59 34.28 -1.80
C ARG A 357 -10.93 33.82 -2.35
N PRO A 358 -12.01 33.83 -1.56
CA PRO A 358 -13.33 33.49 -2.06
C PRO A 358 -13.65 34.39 -3.27
N PHE A 359 -14.16 33.77 -4.33
CA PHE A 359 -14.68 34.46 -5.52
C PHE A 359 -15.90 35.30 -5.19
#